data_AF-A0AB36WUD2-F1
#
_entry.id   AF-A0AB36WUD2-F1
#
_cell.length_a   1.000
_cell.length_b   1.000
_cell.length_c   1.000
_cell.angle_alpha   90.00
_cell.angle_beta   90.00
_cell.angle_gamma   90.00
#
_symmetry.space_group_name_H-M   'P 1'
#
loop_
_entity.id
_entity.type
_entity.pdbx_description
1 polymer ?
#
loop_
_entity_poly.entity_id
_entity_poly.type
_entity_poly.pdbx_seq_one_letter_code
_entity_poly.pdbx_strand_id
1 'polypeptide(L)'
;MSNIESNTEKPIFKQSIALSKNSEYISNDINTAQSAFLTLPVVIQTALEQAKRVVLIANNPAVTTTQLEMLLQPDDVLVLFNHFIHADFFASHQLASLLPKLLFFRQIGDSKLHFGLPPRSNHISVVEQMAETAPLGILTSNQPYQFPTLADDPSPNDDPTTAHRILDIPSNMQKLLSSPTYHSVLSEHHKVVADYPCFTEIHSSAPSSGFLLYRLMLVARAYLHHIQKTKLPLEILMIGFNDNDKTAHFWHGHNWDFERQEMSRLPKGVTIHRY
;
A
#
# COMPACT_ATOMS: atom_id res chain seq x y z
N MET A 1 65.58 -38.75 15.37
CA MET A 1 64.14 -39.10 15.29
C MET A 1 63.37 -38.10 16.15
N SER A 2 62.30 -37.59 15.55
CA SER A 2 61.25 -36.65 16.01
C SER A 2 61.09 -36.37 17.51
N ASN A 3 60.77 -35.11 17.84
CA ASN A 3 59.58 -34.83 18.63
C ASN A 3 58.89 -33.54 18.17
N ILE A 4 57.57 -33.65 18.03
CA ILE A 4 56.61 -32.71 17.49
C ILE A 4 55.99 -31.96 18.68
N GLU A 5 56.00 -30.63 18.66
CA GLU A 5 55.07 -29.83 19.47
C GLU A 5 53.95 -29.33 18.55
N SER A 6 52.73 -29.82 18.78
CA SER A 6 51.51 -29.30 18.18
C SER A 6 50.78 -28.42 19.21
N ASN A 7 50.77 -27.11 18.96
CA ASN A 7 49.85 -26.19 19.61
C ASN A 7 48.43 -26.48 19.11
N THR A 8 47.55 -26.89 20.02
CA THR A 8 46.11 -26.99 19.78
C THR A 8 45.42 -25.71 20.25
N GLU A 9 45.30 -24.74 19.34
CA GLU A 9 44.30 -23.67 19.51
C GLU A 9 42.90 -24.22 19.21
N LYS A 10 42.02 -24.14 20.22
CA LYS A 10 40.60 -24.47 20.12
C LYS A 10 39.91 -23.50 19.15
N PRO A 11 39.11 -23.98 18.17
CA PRO A 11 38.28 -23.13 17.33
C PRO A 11 36.95 -22.85 18.04
N ILE A 12 36.92 -21.91 18.97
CA ILE A 12 35.67 -21.38 19.51
C ILE A 12 35.70 -19.89 19.20
N PHE A 13 35.08 -19.44 18.10
CA PHE A 13 34.59 -18.05 17.93
C PHE A 13 33.94 -17.73 16.55
N LYS A 14 33.83 -18.68 15.61
CA LYS A 14 33.17 -18.41 14.31
C LYS A 14 31.68 -18.79 14.22
N GLN A 15 31.19 -19.69 15.07
CA GLN A 15 29.80 -20.17 15.01
C GLN A 15 28.79 -19.23 15.70
N SER A 16 29.19 -18.53 16.76
CA SER A 16 28.32 -17.60 17.50
C SER A 16 27.96 -16.35 16.70
N ILE A 17 28.88 -15.83 15.87
CA ILE A 17 28.68 -14.63 15.05
C ILE A 17 27.72 -14.91 13.87
N ALA A 18 27.74 -16.11 13.31
CA ALA A 18 26.83 -16.50 12.23
C ALA A 18 25.40 -16.72 12.73
N LEU A 19 25.26 -17.30 13.93
CA LEU A 19 23.96 -17.47 14.59
C LEU A 19 23.36 -16.13 15.03
N SER A 20 24.18 -15.19 15.55
CA SER A 20 23.71 -13.86 15.93
C SER A 20 23.28 -13.03 14.72
N LYS A 21 24.04 -13.06 13.62
CA LYS A 21 23.68 -12.37 12.37
C LYS A 21 22.40 -12.91 11.75
N ASN A 22 22.22 -14.23 11.73
CA ASN A 22 20.98 -14.83 11.23
C ASN A 22 19.78 -14.53 12.15
N SER A 23 19.96 -14.54 13.48
CA SER A 23 18.88 -14.18 14.41
C SER A 23 18.51 -12.71 14.33
N GLU A 24 19.50 -11.83 14.13
CA GLU A 24 19.30 -10.38 14.01
C GLU A 24 18.64 -10.03 12.67
N TYR A 25 19.02 -10.71 11.58
CA TYR A 25 18.36 -10.59 10.28
C TYR A 25 16.90 -11.07 10.31
N ILE A 26 16.64 -12.27 10.86
CA ILE A 26 15.28 -12.80 11.02
C ILE A 26 14.44 -11.93 11.95
N SER A 27 15.03 -11.39 13.03
CA SER A 27 14.34 -10.47 13.94
C SER A 27 14.01 -9.14 13.27
N ASN A 28 14.91 -8.60 12.43
CA ASN A 28 14.67 -7.36 11.69
C ASN A 28 13.58 -7.51 10.63
N ASP A 29 13.50 -8.68 9.97
CA ASP A 29 12.46 -8.99 9.00
C ASP A 29 11.09 -9.10 9.68
N ILE A 30 11.00 -9.78 10.82
CA ILE A 30 9.74 -9.88 11.60
C ILE A 30 9.30 -8.52 12.14
N ASN A 31 10.24 -7.71 12.65
CA ASN A 31 9.93 -6.36 13.13
C ASN A 31 9.41 -5.46 11.99
N THR A 32 10.00 -5.58 10.79
CA THR A 32 9.54 -4.82 9.62
C THR A 32 8.16 -5.30 9.15
N ALA A 33 7.93 -6.61 9.15
CA ALA A 33 6.63 -7.20 8.84
C ALA A 33 5.54 -6.78 9.83
N GLN A 34 5.86 -6.79 11.13
CA GLN A 34 4.97 -6.31 12.17
C GLN A 34 4.67 -4.81 12.01
N SER A 35 5.70 -3.99 11.78
CA SER A 35 5.53 -2.55 11.52
C SER A 35 4.64 -2.29 10.31
N ALA A 36 4.82 -3.04 9.22
CA ALA A 36 3.98 -2.93 8.03
C ALA A 36 2.51 -3.25 8.34
N PHE A 37 2.25 -4.33 9.09
CA PHE A 37 0.89 -4.69 9.49
C PHE A 37 0.26 -3.66 10.44
N LEU A 38 0.99 -3.23 11.47
CA LEU A 38 0.50 -2.27 12.47
C LEU A 38 0.34 -0.84 11.92
N THR A 39 0.95 -0.54 10.76
CA THR A 39 0.75 0.74 10.06
C THR A 39 -0.66 0.85 9.45
N LEU A 40 -1.33 -0.27 9.18
CA LEU A 40 -2.68 -0.27 8.63
C LEU A 40 -3.70 0.20 9.69
N PRO A 41 -4.83 0.82 9.30
CA PRO A 41 -5.91 1.10 10.24
C PRO A 41 -6.39 -0.19 10.93
N VAL A 42 -6.78 -0.09 12.21
CA VAL A 42 -7.19 -1.28 13.01
C VAL A 42 -8.30 -2.07 12.32
N VAL A 43 -9.27 -1.38 11.71
CA VAL A 43 -10.36 -2.02 10.97
C VAL A 43 -9.86 -2.91 9.81
N ILE A 44 -8.74 -2.53 9.19
CA ILE A 44 -8.12 -3.29 8.11
C ILE A 44 -7.25 -4.41 8.66
N GLN A 45 -6.54 -4.19 9.76
CA GLN A 45 -5.85 -5.28 10.47
C GLN A 45 -6.82 -6.43 10.78
N THR A 46 -7.98 -6.12 11.36
CA THR A 46 -9.03 -7.11 11.66
C THR A 46 -9.58 -7.78 10.39
N ALA A 47 -9.82 -7.02 9.32
CA ALA A 47 -10.30 -7.58 8.06
C ALA A 47 -9.28 -8.58 7.46
N LEU A 48 -8.00 -8.23 7.48
CA LEU A 48 -6.93 -9.07 6.94
C LEU A 48 -6.69 -10.35 7.73
N GLU A 49 -7.00 -10.37 9.03
CA GLU A 49 -6.94 -11.59 9.83
C GLU A 49 -7.95 -12.66 9.37
N GLN A 50 -9.03 -12.24 8.71
CA GLN A 50 -10.10 -13.13 8.22
C GLN A 50 -10.07 -13.32 6.70
N ALA A 51 -9.39 -12.44 5.98
CA ALA A 51 -9.32 -12.44 4.53
C ALA A 51 -8.51 -13.62 3.99
N LYS A 52 -8.89 -14.09 2.80
CA LYS A 52 -8.06 -15.03 2.04
C LYS A 52 -7.21 -14.32 1.00
N ARG A 53 -7.66 -13.15 0.55
CA ARG A 53 -7.03 -12.42 -0.55
C ARG A 53 -7.18 -10.91 -0.38
N VAL A 54 -6.15 -10.18 -0.80
CA VAL A 54 -6.15 -8.72 -0.93
C VAL A 54 -6.08 -8.37 -2.40
N VAL A 55 -6.93 -7.44 -2.83
CA VAL A 55 -7.03 -7.02 -4.23
C VAL A 55 -6.62 -5.56 -4.36
N LEU A 56 -5.46 -5.31 -4.95
CA LEU A 56 -4.98 -3.96 -5.27
C LEU A 56 -5.48 -3.58 -6.67
N ILE A 57 -6.18 -2.45 -6.78
CA ILE A 57 -6.80 -2.04 -8.04
C ILE A 57 -6.18 -0.71 -8.47
N ALA A 58 -5.47 -0.74 -9.59
CA ALA A 58 -4.86 0.46 -10.16
C ALA A 58 -5.89 1.34 -10.86
N ASN A 59 -5.57 2.63 -10.95
CA ASN A 59 -6.38 3.64 -11.65
C ASN A 59 -6.17 3.57 -13.17
N ASN A 60 -6.11 2.36 -13.73
CA ASN A 60 -5.93 2.12 -15.15
C ASN A 60 -7.31 2.18 -15.84
N PRO A 61 -7.55 3.14 -16.75
CA PRO A 61 -8.85 3.31 -17.40
C PRO A 61 -9.29 2.11 -18.26
N ALA A 62 -8.39 1.19 -18.60
CA ALA A 62 -8.72 -0.05 -19.30
C ALA A 62 -9.40 -1.09 -18.40
N VAL A 63 -9.30 -0.95 -17.06
CA VAL A 63 -10.03 -1.81 -16.12
C VAL A 63 -11.51 -1.45 -16.19
N THR A 64 -12.38 -2.42 -16.41
CA THR A 64 -13.83 -2.23 -16.48
C THR A 64 -14.56 -2.86 -15.30
N THR A 65 -15.76 -2.40 -14.99
CA THR A 65 -16.59 -2.98 -13.91
C THR A 65 -16.94 -4.45 -14.17
N THR A 66 -17.13 -4.86 -15.42
CA THR A 66 -17.33 -6.27 -15.79
C THR A 66 -16.10 -7.13 -15.44
N GLN A 67 -14.89 -6.62 -15.65
CA GLN A 67 -13.67 -7.33 -15.26
C GLN A 67 -13.56 -7.44 -13.74
N LEU A 68 -13.89 -6.37 -13.02
CA LEU A 68 -13.93 -6.40 -11.56
C LEU A 68 -14.94 -7.43 -11.05
N GLU A 69 -16.14 -7.45 -11.60
CA GLU A 69 -17.19 -8.42 -11.24
C GLU A 69 -16.75 -9.87 -11.43
N MET A 70 -16.02 -10.18 -12.50
CA MET A 70 -15.49 -11.53 -12.73
C MET A 70 -14.36 -11.94 -11.78
N LEU A 71 -13.58 -10.97 -11.27
CA LEU A 71 -12.38 -11.24 -10.50
C LEU A 71 -12.60 -11.21 -8.99
N LEU A 72 -13.49 -10.35 -8.50
CA LEU A 72 -13.74 -10.15 -7.08
C LEU A 72 -14.46 -11.36 -6.45
N GLN A 73 -14.13 -11.63 -5.20
CA GLN A 73 -14.64 -12.75 -4.40
C GLN A 73 -15.14 -12.27 -3.03
N PRO A 74 -16.04 -13.02 -2.36
CA PRO A 74 -16.66 -12.60 -1.08
C PRO A 74 -15.72 -12.38 0.11
N ASP A 75 -14.50 -12.91 0.07
CA ASP A 75 -13.50 -12.85 1.14
C ASP A 75 -12.29 -11.97 0.79
N ASP A 76 -12.48 -11.09 -0.20
CA ASP A 76 -11.49 -10.10 -0.61
C ASP A 76 -11.48 -8.89 0.32
N VAL A 77 -10.27 -8.34 0.53
CA VAL A 77 -10.07 -6.96 1.00
C VAL A 77 -9.60 -6.13 -0.18
N LEU A 78 -10.32 -5.05 -0.48
CA LEU A 78 -10.00 -4.17 -1.61
C LEU A 78 -9.04 -3.07 -1.18
N VAL A 79 -8.06 -2.78 -2.01
CA VAL A 79 -7.13 -1.66 -1.83
C VAL A 79 -7.27 -0.72 -3.03
N LEU A 80 -7.76 0.47 -2.76
CA LEU A 80 -8.00 1.55 -3.72
C LEU A 80 -7.12 2.74 -3.34
N PHE A 81 -6.77 3.58 -4.31
CA PHE A 81 -5.90 4.72 -4.00
C PHE A 81 -6.15 5.95 -4.86
N ASN A 82 -5.92 7.10 -4.25
CA ASN A 82 -6.05 8.43 -4.83
C ASN A 82 -7.48 8.65 -5.38
N HIS A 83 -7.61 9.12 -6.62
CA HIS A 83 -8.89 9.28 -7.31
C HIS A 83 -9.43 7.96 -7.89
N PHE A 84 -9.46 6.88 -7.10
CA PHE A 84 -9.75 5.53 -7.59
C PHE A 84 -10.91 5.46 -8.60
N ILE A 85 -10.69 4.73 -9.70
CA ILE A 85 -11.68 4.58 -10.78
C ILE A 85 -12.90 3.78 -10.30
N HIS A 86 -14.03 3.91 -10.98
CA HIS A 86 -15.26 3.15 -10.71
C HIS A 86 -15.79 3.27 -9.28
N ALA A 87 -15.68 4.46 -8.67
CA ALA A 87 -16.12 4.71 -7.30
C ALA A 87 -17.54 4.18 -7.02
N ASP A 88 -18.50 4.44 -7.91
CA ASP A 88 -19.88 3.99 -7.76
C ASP A 88 -20.02 2.46 -7.72
N PHE A 89 -19.20 1.72 -8.47
CA PHE A 89 -19.20 0.26 -8.44
C PHE A 89 -18.83 -0.25 -7.04
N PHE A 90 -17.77 0.31 -6.44
CA PHE A 90 -17.34 -0.10 -5.11
C PHE A 90 -18.32 0.27 -4.00
N ALA A 91 -19.16 1.29 -4.20
CA ALA A 91 -20.16 1.70 -3.21
C ALA A 91 -21.51 1.01 -3.36
N SER A 92 -21.88 0.57 -4.57
CA SER A 92 -23.25 0.11 -4.86
C SER A 92 -23.38 -1.30 -5.43
N HIS A 93 -22.31 -1.89 -5.96
CA HIS A 93 -22.38 -3.24 -6.52
C HIS A 93 -22.66 -4.28 -5.42
N GLN A 94 -23.48 -5.29 -5.74
CA GLN A 94 -23.99 -6.29 -4.79
C GLN A 94 -22.87 -6.97 -3.97
N LEU A 95 -21.76 -7.30 -4.62
CA LEU A 95 -20.60 -7.88 -3.95
C LEU A 95 -19.65 -6.80 -3.43
N ALA A 96 -19.26 -5.86 -4.29
CA ALA A 96 -18.13 -4.97 -4.00
C ALA A 96 -18.43 -4.00 -2.86
N SER A 97 -19.69 -3.59 -2.69
CA SER A 97 -20.13 -2.72 -1.58
C SER A 97 -19.93 -3.36 -0.20
N LEU A 98 -19.99 -4.70 -0.12
CA LEU A 98 -19.89 -5.46 1.13
C LEU A 98 -18.45 -5.83 1.52
N LEU A 99 -17.50 -5.70 0.60
CA LEU A 99 -16.10 -6.03 0.86
C LEU A 99 -15.41 -4.94 1.69
N PRO A 100 -14.55 -5.30 2.66
CA PRO A 100 -13.69 -4.34 3.35
C PRO A 100 -12.79 -3.58 2.36
N LYS A 101 -12.55 -2.30 2.65
CA LYS A 101 -11.80 -1.41 1.74
C LYS A 101 -10.74 -0.62 2.48
N LEU A 102 -9.53 -0.61 1.95
CA LEU A 102 -8.48 0.33 2.31
C LEU A 102 -8.37 1.38 1.20
N LEU A 103 -8.59 2.65 1.53
CA LEU A 103 -8.37 3.78 0.65
C LEU A 103 -7.06 4.46 1.01
N PHE A 104 -6.15 4.60 0.05
CA PHE A 104 -4.90 5.32 0.26
C PHE A 104 -4.89 6.66 -0.49
N PHE A 105 -4.63 7.76 0.21
CA PHE A 105 -4.51 9.07 -0.41
C PHE A 105 -3.09 9.59 -0.22
N ARG A 106 -2.40 9.84 -1.33
CA ARG A 106 -1.00 10.30 -1.32
C ARG A 106 -0.89 11.81 -1.22
N GLN A 107 0.01 12.31 -0.39
CA GLN A 107 0.40 13.71 -0.33
C GLN A 107 1.06 14.14 -1.65
N ILE A 108 0.62 15.26 -2.22
CA ILE A 108 1.13 15.75 -3.51
C ILE A 108 2.38 16.58 -3.25
N GLY A 109 3.56 16.08 -3.65
CA GLY A 109 4.83 16.79 -3.50
C GLY A 109 5.04 17.36 -2.10
N ASP A 110 5.39 18.65 -2.03
CA ASP A 110 5.55 19.39 -0.78
C ASP A 110 4.23 20.02 -0.28
N SER A 111 3.09 19.77 -0.93
CA SER A 111 1.80 20.31 -0.51
C SER A 111 1.31 19.66 0.78
N LYS A 112 0.40 20.32 1.51
CA LYS A 112 -0.33 19.65 2.61
C LYS A 112 -1.56 18.88 2.10
N LEU A 113 -1.74 18.78 0.79
CA LEU A 113 -2.90 18.17 0.16
C LEU A 113 -2.65 16.70 -0.13
N HIS A 114 -3.69 15.90 0.07
CA HIS A 114 -3.72 14.52 -0.38
C HIS A 114 -4.50 14.40 -1.69
N PHE A 115 -3.87 13.77 -2.69
CA PHE A 115 -4.44 13.48 -3.99
C PHE A 115 -5.71 12.66 -3.85
N GLY A 116 -6.82 13.14 -4.42
CA GLY A 116 -8.13 12.50 -4.33
C GLY A 116 -9.01 12.92 -3.14
N LEU A 117 -8.55 13.82 -2.27
CA LEU A 117 -9.33 14.41 -1.18
C LEU A 117 -9.61 15.91 -1.41
N PRO A 118 -10.56 16.55 -0.70
CA PRO A 118 -10.81 17.99 -0.83
C PRO A 118 -9.52 18.83 -0.75
N PRO A 119 -9.45 19.98 -1.45
CA PRO A 119 -10.47 20.56 -2.31
C PRO A 119 -10.32 19.98 -3.71
N ARG A 120 -9.75 18.77 -3.81
CA ARG A 120 -9.40 18.13 -5.07
C ARG A 120 -10.50 17.22 -5.63
N SER A 121 -10.25 16.49 -6.72
CA SER A 121 -11.24 15.64 -7.38
C SER A 121 -11.50 14.47 -6.44
N ASN A 122 -12.56 14.57 -5.65
CA ASN A 122 -12.75 13.68 -4.53
C ASN A 122 -14.04 12.88 -4.65
N HIS A 123 -14.04 11.73 -3.98
CA HIS A 123 -15.15 10.80 -3.93
C HIS A 123 -15.87 10.86 -2.59
N ILE A 124 -15.87 12.00 -1.89
CA ILE A 124 -16.31 12.09 -0.48
C ILE A 124 -17.68 11.45 -0.24
N SER A 125 -18.69 11.76 -1.05
CA SER A 125 -20.03 11.17 -0.91
C SER A 125 -20.03 9.65 -1.11
N VAL A 126 -19.26 9.16 -2.07
CA VAL A 126 -19.15 7.73 -2.35
C VAL A 126 -18.40 7.01 -1.23
N VAL A 127 -17.37 7.64 -0.66
CA VAL A 127 -16.62 7.10 0.48
C VAL A 127 -17.51 7.02 1.73
N GLU A 128 -18.38 8.00 1.98
CA GLU A 128 -19.38 7.91 3.05
C GLU A 128 -20.30 6.71 2.85
N GLN A 129 -20.81 6.50 1.63
CA GLN A 129 -21.63 5.34 1.31
C GLN A 129 -20.87 4.03 1.53
N MET A 130 -19.60 3.94 1.13
CA MET A 130 -18.78 2.74 1.38
C MET A 130 -18.60 2.46 2.88
N ALA A 131 -18.47 3.50 3.70
CA ALA A 131 -18.30 3.38 5.15
C ALA A 131 -19.58 2.88 5.85
N GLU A 132 -20.74 3.09 5.24
CA GLU A 132 -22.03 2.61 5.76
C GLU A 132 -22.25 1.11 5.52
N THR A 133 -21.64 0.55 4.46
CA THR A 133 -21.92 -0.82 4.01
C THR A 133 -20.87 -1.85 4.42
N ALA A 134 -19.62 -1.43 4.63
CA ALA A 134 -18.52 -2.34 4.93
C ALA A 134 -17.42 -1.67 5.77
N PRO A 135 -16.54 -2.47 6.41
CA PRO A 135 -15.37 -1.93 7.09
C PRO A 135 -14.48 -1.12 6.13
N LEU A 136 -14.21 0.14 6.48
CA LEU A 136 -13.47 1.08 5.64
C LEU A 136 -12.30 1.68 6.41
N GLY A 137 -11.08 1.45 5.92
CA GLY A 137 -9.86 2.09 6.38
C GLY A 137 -9.38 3.17 5.40
N ILE A 138 -8.80 4.23 5.94
CA ILE A 138 -8.16 5.32 5.22
C ILE A 138 -6.69 5.37 5.65
N LEU A 139 -5.79 5.37 4.67
CA LEU A 139 -4.36 5.52 4.87
C LEU A 139 -3.92 6.77 4.12
N THR A 140 -3.27 7.70 4.81
CA THR A 140 -2.71 8.90 4.16
C THR A 140 -1.19 8.79 4.09
N SER A 141 -0.56 9.38 3.09
CA SER A 141 0.91 9.41 3.07
C SER A 141 1.47 10.52 3.96
N ASN A 142 2.58 10.20 4.62
CA ASN A 142 3.48 11.08 5.40
C ASN A 142 2.88 11.80 6.62
N GLN A 143 1.67 12.32 6.53
CA GLN A 143 0.98 13.08 7.58
C GLN A 143 -0.53 12.77 7.59
N PRO A 144 -1.23 13.00 8.71
CA PRO A 144 -2.69 12.98 8.74
C PRO A 144 -3.30 13.98 7.77
N TYR A 145 -4.52 13.71 7.30
CA TYR A 145 -5.23 14.64 6.42
C TYR A 145 -5.51 15.96 7.15
N GLN A 146 -5.31 17.07 6.46
CA GLN A 146 -5.60 18.41 6.95
C GLN A 146 -6.59 19.08 6.01
N PHE A 147 -7.58 19.77 6.59
CA PHE A 147 -8.51 20.53 5.77
C PHE A 147 -7.75 21.65 5.05
N PRO A 148 -7.87 21.75 3.73
CA PRO A 148 -7.01 22.57 2.91
C PRO A 148 -7.49 24.02 2.86
N THR A 149 -6.53 24.95 2.77
CA THR A 149 -6.78 26.30 2.27
C THR A 149 -6.15 26.45 0.89
N LEU A 150 -6.59 27.45 0.11
CA LEU A 150 -5.99 27.75 -1.20
C LEU A 150 -4.49 28.04 -1.14
N ALA A 151 -3.95 28.39 0.04
CA ALA A 151 -2.53 28.66 0.24
C ALA A 151 -1.70 27.40 0.55
N ASP A 152 -2.32 26.27 0.86
CA ASP A 152 -1.62 25.03 1.21
C ASP A 152 -1.15 24.22 -0.01
N ASP A 153 -1.46 24.71 -1.21
CA ASP A 153 -1.11 24.10 -2.48
C ASP A 153 -0.01 24.88 -3.22
N PRO A 154 1.26 24.45 -3.11
CA PRO A 154 2.36 25.09 -3.82
C PRO A 154 2.34 24.82 -5.34
N SER A 155 1.56 23.83 -5.82
CA SER A 155 1.50 23.48 -7.25
C SER A 155 0.08 23.06 -7.67
N PRO A 156 -0.80 24.03 -7.99
CA PRO A 156 -2.15 23.75 -8.46
C PRO A 156 -2.23 23.00 -9.81
N ASN A 157 -1.11 22.85 -10.50
CA ASN A 157 -1.02 22.10 -11.75
C ASN A 157 -0.86 20.59 -11.53
N ASP A 158 -0.43 20.16 -10.34
CA ASP A 158 -0.20 18.73 -10.04
C ASP A 158 -1.54 17.97 -9.88
N ASP A 159 -2.59 18.67 -9.43
CA ASP A 159 -3.96 18.17 -9.34
C ASP A 159 -4.98 19.33 -9.43
N PRO A 160 -5.43 19.75 -10.62
CA PRO A 160 -6.22 20.97 -10.77
C PRO A 160 -7.55 20.90 -10.03
N THR A 161 -8.00 22.02 -9.45
CA THR A 161 -9.35 22.19 -8.86
C THR A 161 -10.44 22.16 -9.95
N THR A 162 -11.51 21.38 -9.78
CA THR A 162 -12.66 21.35 -10.70
C THR A 162 -13.86 22.07 -10.09
N ALA A 163 -14.75 22.58 -10.95
CA ALA A 163 -15.88 23.44 -10.56
C ALA A 163 -16.99 22.75 -9.74
N HIS A 164 -16.98 21.42 -9.59
CA HIS A 164 -18.05 20.64 -8.96
C HIS A 164 -17.67 20.05 -7.58
N ARG A 165 -16.70 20.65 -6.88
CA ARG A 165 -16.07 20.00 -5.72
C ARG A 165 -16.78 20.32 -4.40
N ILE A 166 -16.87 19.27 -3.58
CA ILE A 166 -17.17 19.39 -2.16
C ILE A 166 -15.93 20.01 -1.50
N LEU A 167 -16.11 21.22 -0.98
CA LEU A 167 -15.06 21.90 -0.22
C LEU A 167 -15.06 21.41 1.22
N ASP A 168 -16.22 21.16 1.82
CA ASP A 168 -16.36 20.79 3.23
C ASP A 168 -16.30 19.28 3.47
N ILE A 169 -15.57 18.83 4.48
CA ILE A 169 -15.59 17.42 4.88
C ILE A 169 -16.80 17.18 5.78
N PRO A 170 -17.72 16.27 5.40
CA PRO A 170 -18.85 15.90 6.24
C PRO A 170 -18.41 15.35 7.60
N SER A 171 -19.27 15.52 8.62
CA SER A 171 -18.93 15.11 9.98
C SER A 171 -18.59 13.62 10.13
N ASN A 172 -19.19 12.75 9.31
CA ASN A 172 -18.89 11.32 9.34
C ASN A 172 -17.48 11.03 8.79
N MET A 173 -17.10 11.67 7.69
CA MET A 173 -15.73 11.60 7.18
C MET A 173 -14.70 12.14 8.17
N GLN A 174 -15.00 13.23 8.89
CA GLN A 174 -14.10 13.75 9.93
C GLN A 174 -13.87 12.72 11.05
N LYS A 175 -14.91 11.98 11.46
CA LYS A 175 -14.79 10.91 12.46
C LYS A 175 -13.87 9.79 11.99
N LEU A 176 -13.96 9.40 10.72
CA LEU A 176 -13.07 8.39 10.13
C LEU A 176 -11.62 8.88 10.15
N LEU A 177 -11.38 10.10 9.65
CA LEU A 177 -10.03 10.70 9.55
C LEU A 177 -9.38 11.01 10.89
N SER A 178 -10.17 11.16 11.96
CA SER A 178 -9.66 11.49 13.31
C SER A 178 -9.50 10.26 14.21
N SER A 179 -9.83 9.06 13.72
CA SER A 179 -9.88 7.85 14.54
C SER A 179 -8.78 6.87 14.13
N PRO A 180 -7.91 6.41 15.06
CA PRO A 180 -6.91 5.39 14.74
C PRO A 180 -7.52 4.04 14.34
N THR A 181 -8.80 3.83 14.63
CA THR A 181 -9.53 2.64 14.18
C THR A 181 -9.66 2.61 12.66
N TYR A 182 -9.91 3.77 12.05
CA TYR A 182 -10.24 3.91 10.63
C TYR A 182 -9.17 4.64 9.84
N HIS A 183 -8.29 5.42 10.48
CA HIS A 183 -7.27 6.22 9.85
C HIS A 183 -5.87 5.91 10.39
N SER A 184 -4.88 5.97 9.51
CA SER A 184 -3.47 5.87 9.85
C SER A 184 -2.61 6.56 8.78
N VAL A 185 -1.30 6.65 9.05
CA VAL A 185 -0.34 7.33 8.17
C VAL A 185 0.74 6.36 7.72
N LEU A 186 1.00 6.31 6.42
CA LEU A 186 2.12 5.58 5.82
C LEU A 186 3.17 6.56 5.32
N SER A 187 4.37 6.52 5.89
CA SER A 187 5.49 7.28 5.33
C SER A 187 5.95 6.69 3.99
N GLU A 188 6.29 7.55 3.04
CA GLU A 188 6.96 7.14 1.80
C GLU A 188 8.39 6.62 2.02
N HIS A 189 8.96 6.89 3.20
CA HIS A 189 10.24 6.34 3.66
C HIS A 189 10.06 5.13 4.59
N HIS A 190 8.88 4.50 4.58
CA HIS A 190 8.65 3.30 5.38
C HIS A 190 9.64 2.20 5.01
N LYS A 191 10.08 1.41 6.00
CA LYS A 191 11.15 0.40 5.84
C LYS A 191 10.90 -0.64 4.74
N VAL A 192 9.64 -0.85 4.36
CA VAL A 192 9.23 -1.78 3.27
C VAL A 192 9.74 -1.35 1.88
N VAL A 193 10.13 -0.10 1.74
CA VAL A 193 10.69 0.50 0.51
C VAL A 193 12.03 1.19 0.78
N ALA A 194 12.75 0.81 1.85
CA ALA A 194 14.05 1.39 2.17
C ALA A 194 15.11 1.15 1.08
N ASP A 195 14.91 0.13 0.24
CA ASP A 195 15.73 -0.20 -0.92
C ASP A 195 15.28 0.51 -2.21
N TYR A 196 14.21 1.31 -2.17
CA TYR A 196 13.76 2.05 -3.34
C TYR A 196 14.84 3.07 -3.74
N PRO A 197 15.37 3.04 -4.97
CA PRO A 197 16.54 3.83 -5.29
C PRO A 197 16.19 5.32 -5.46
N CYS A 198 17.13 6.18 -5.03
CA CYS A 198 17.05 7.62 -5.24
C CYS A 198 17.80 7.99 -6.51
N PHE A 199 17.15 8.72 -7.41
CA PHE A 199 17.74 9.16 -8.68
C PHE A 199 17.81 10.68 -8.72
N THR A 200 18.91 11.21 -9.24
CA THR A 200 19.12 12.66 -9.39
C THR A 200 18.27 13.27 -10.51
N GLU A 201 17.87 12.47 -11.50
CA GLU A 201 17.14 12.92 -12.69
C GLU A 201 15.63 12.60 -12.65
N ILE A 202 15.17 11.90 -11.62
CA ILE A 202 13.75 11.59 -11.43
C ILE A 202 13.20 12.56 -10.39
N HIS A 203 12.07 13.19 -10.71
CA HIS A 203 11.43 14.20 -9.84
C HIS A 203 10.96 13.64 -8.49
N SER A 204 10.82 12.32 -8.34
CA SER A 204 10.44 11.67 -7.08
C SER A 204 11.42 10.55 -6.73
N SER A 205 12.01 10.64 -5.54
CA SER A 205 12.71 9.53 -4.86
C SER A 205 11.75 8.58 -4.12
N ALA A 206 10.44 8.85 -4.19
CA ALA A 206 9.41 8.04 -3.57
C ALA A 206 8.69 7.13 -4.60
N PRO A 207 8.31 5.90 -4.20
CA PRO A 207 7.59 4.94 -5.04
C PRO A 207 6.24 5.45 -5.54
N SER A 208 5.71 4.84 -6.61
CA SER A 208 4.31 5.04 -6.98
C SER A 208 3.36 4.54 -5.88
N SER A 209 2.15 5.12 -5.77
CA SER A 209 1.20 4.77 -4.70
C SER A 209 0.83 3.29 -4.72
N GLY A 210 0.56 2.74 -5.91
CA GLY A 210 0.22 1.33 -6.06
C GLY A 210 1.38 0.41 -5.66
N PHE A 211 2.61 0.76 -6.02
CA PHE A 211 3.78 -0.03 -5.67
C PHE A 211 4.10 0.03 -4.17
N LEU A 212 3.97 1.20 -3.55
CA LEU A 212 4.12 1.36 -2.10
C LEU A 212 3.14 0.48 -1.33
N LEU A 213 1.87 0.47 -1.75
CA LEU A 213 0.83 -0.38 -1.15
C LEU A 213 1.08 -1.86 -1.41
N TYR A 214 1.55 -2.21 -2.60
CA TYR A 214 1.95 -3.58 -2.92
C TYR A 214 3.05 -4.08 -1.98
N ARG A 215 4.15 -3.33 -1.83
CA ARG A 215 5.24 -3.64 -0.90
C ARG A 215 4.75 -3.71 0.54
N LEU A 216 3.91 -2.77 0.98
CA LEU A 216 3.31 -2.78 2.31
C LEU A 216 2.51 -4.07 2.56
N MET A 217 1.61 -4.44 1.64
CA MET A 217 0.78 -5.64 1.76
C MET A 217 1.61 -6.93 1.68
N LEU A 218 2.62 -6.96 0.81
CA LEU A 218 3.52 -8.09 0.67
C LEU A 218 4.27 -8.40 1.97
N VAL A 219 4.71 -7.36 2.67
CA VAL A 219 5.45 -7.46 3.93
C VAL A 219 4.51 -7.68 5.12
N ALA A 220 3.36 -7.02 5.18
CA ALA A 220 2.34 -7.25 6.21
C ALA A 220 1.81 -8.70 6.18
N ARG A 221 1.65 -9.27 4.99
CA ARG A 221 1.32 -10.70 4.78
C ARG A 221 2.29 -11.64 5.47
N ALA A 222 3.59 -11.32 5.51
CA ALA A 222 4.58 -12.17 6.15
C ALA A 222 4.35 -12.25 7.67
N TYR A 223 3.95 -11.13 8.29
CA TYR A 223 3.59 -11.09 9.71
C TYR A 223 2.30 -11.87 9.99
N LEU A 224 1.26 -11.69 9.18
CA LEU A 224 0.00 -12.46 9.30
C LEU A 224 0.26 -13.97 9.23
N HIS A 225 1.03 -14.41 8.24
CA HIS A 225 1.40 -15.82 8.13
C HIS A 225 2.18 -16.33 9.35
N HIS A 226 3.07 -15.50 9.90
CA HIS A 226 3.83 -15.84 11.11
C HIS A 226 2.92 -16.04 12.34
N ILE A 227 1.97 -15.13 12.58
CA ILE A 227 1.10 -15.18 13.76
C ILE A 227 -0.01 -16.23 13.63
N GLN A 228 -0.56 -16.43 12.42
CA GLN A 228 -1.67 -17.36 12.19
C GLN A 228 -1.22 -18.82 12.03
N LYS A 229 0.06 -19.06 11.72
CA LYS A 229 0.63 -20.39 11.44
C LYS A 229 -0.17 -21.18 10.40
N THR A 230 -0.76 -20.47 9.42
CA THR A 230 -1.57 -21.06 8.35
C THR A 230 -0.69 -21.77 7.32
N LYS A 231 -1.27 -22.75 6.60
CA LYS A 231 -0.54 -23.49 5.55
C LYS A 231 -0.31 -22.66 4.28
N LEU A 232 -1.18 -21.69 4.01
CA LEU A 232 -1.12 -20.83 2.84
C LEU A 232 -1.14 -19.38 3.31
N PRO A 233 -0.23 -18.53 2.80
CA PRO A 233 -0.27 -17.11 3.09
C PRO A 233 -1.46 -16.45 2.37
N LEU A 234 -1.91 -15.34 2.91
CA LEU A 234 -2.86 -14.41 2.28
C LEU A 234 -2.46 -14.15 0.81
N GLU A 235 -3.39 -14.34 -0.13
CA GLU A 235 -3.12 -14.10 -1.54
C GLU A 235 -3.16 -12.60 -1.86
N ILE A 236 -2.39 -12.16 -2.85
CA ILE A 236 -2.38 -10.78 -3.34
C ILE A 236 -2.70 -10.80 -4.83
N LEU A 237 -3.79 -10.16 -5.20
CA LEU A 237 -4.21 -9.96 -6.58
C LEU A 237 -4.02 -8.49 -6.95
N MET A 238 -3.35 -8.21 -8.06
CA MET A 238 -3.17 -6.86 -8.57
C MET A 238 -3.91 -6.72 -9.90
N ILE A 239 -4.77 -5.72 -10.03
CA ILE A 239 -5.62 -5.49 -11.20
C ILE A 239 -5.24 -4.17 -11.85
N GLY A 240 -4.96 -4.20 -13.16
CA GLY A 240 -4.67 -2.99 -13.93
C GLY A 240 -3.24 -2.46 -13.79
N PHE A 241 -2.38 -3.12 -13.00
CA PHE A 241 -0.95 -2.84 -12.95
C PHE A 241 -0.31 -3.32 -14.25
N ASN A 242 0.28 -2.39 -15.00
CA ASN A 242 0.82 -2.67 -16.32
C ASN A 242 2.35 -2.58 -16.30
N ASP A 243 3.00 -3.43 -17.09
CA ASP A 243 4.44 -3.41 -17.36
C ASP A 243 4.79 -2.73 -18.69
N ASN A 244 3.81 -2.19 -19.39
CA ASN A 244 3.99 -1.48 -20.65
C ASN A 244 4.47 -0.04 -20.41
N ASP A 245 5.53 0.35 -21.12
CA ASP A 245 6.10 1.71 -21.13
C ASP A 245 5.10 2.81 -21.47
N LYS A 246 3.98 2.48 -22.12
CA LYS A 246 2.88 3.45 -22.36
C LYS A 246 2.35 4.09 -21.08
N THR A 247 2.42 3.38 -19.94
CA THR A 247 2.02 3.95 -18.63
C THR A 247 2.97 5.03 -18.12
N ALA A 248 4.25 4.98 -18.48
CA ALA A 248 5.23 6.01 -18.12
C ALA A 248 4.90 7.36 -18.78
N HIS A 249 4.22 7.37 -19.93
CA HIS A 249 3.77 8.59 -20.58
C HIS A 249 2.67 9.32 -19.81
N PHE A 250 1.86 8.62 -19.01
CA PHE A 250 0.77 9.24 -18.25
C PHE A 250 1.22 9.80 -16.90
N TRP A 251 2.35 9.33 -16.36
CA TRP A 251 2.83 9.68 -15.02
C TRP A 251 4.36 9.77 -15.01
N HIS A 252 4.90 10.91 -15.45
CA HIS A 252 6.34 11.15 -15.42
C HIS A 252 6.83 11.30 -13.98
N GLY A 253 8.11 11.00 -13.72
CA GLY A 253 8.72 11.26 -12.41
C GLY A 253 8.73 10.10 -11.42
N HIS A 254 8.48 8.86 -11.85
CA HIS A 254 8.73 7.65 -11.04
C HIS A 254 9.77 6.74 -11.69
N ASN A 255 10.42 5.91 -10.88
CA ASN A 255 11.27 4.84 -11.40
C ASN A 255 10.45 3.62 -11.81
N TRP A 256 9.75 3.75 -12.94
CA TRP A 256 8.91 2.69 -13.46
C TRP A 256 9.68 1.43 -13.81
N ASP A 257 10.94 1.54 -14.23
CA ASP A 257 11.76 0.38 -14.58
C ASP A 257 12.01 -0.52 -13.38
N PHE A 258 12.37 0.06 -12.23
CA PHE A 258 12.55 -0.70 -11.00
C PHE A 258 11.25 -1.36 -10.53
N GLU A 259 10.15 -0.60 -10.51
CA GLU A 259 8.85 -1.12 -10.06
C GLU A 259 8.38 -2.27 -10.96
N ARG A 260 8.53 -2.13 -12.29
CA ARG A 260 8.22 -3.19 -13.26
C ARG A 260 9.13 -4.39 -13.11
N GLN A 261 10.43 -4.18 -12.92
CA GLN A 261 11.38 -5.27 -12.74
C GLN A 261 11.00 -6.13 -11.53
N GLU A 262 10.60 -5.51 -10.43
CA GLU A 262 10.14 -6.25 -9.26
C GLU A 262 8.81 -6.98 -9.53
N MET A 263 7.83 -6.30 -10.13
CA MET A 263 6.54 -6.90 -10.48
C MET A 263 6.64 -7.97 -11.57
N SER A 264 7.77 -8.08 -12.28
CA SER A 264 8.03 -9.16 -13.24
C SER A 264 8.37 -10.50 -12.57
N ARG A 265 8.75 -10.48 -11.28
CA ARG A 265 9.16 -11.66 -10.52
C ARG A 265 8.27 -11.84 -9.29
N LEU A 266 7.03 -12.23 -9.54
CA LEU A 266 6.02 -12.32 -8.49
C LEU A 266 6.35 -13.41 -7.46
N PRO A 267 6.33 -13.08 -6.16
CA PRO A 267 6.39 -14.07 -5.09
C PRO A 267 5.21 -15.04 -5.15
N LYS A 268 5.34 -16.20 -4.50
CA LYS A 268 4.23 -17.16 -4.38
C LYS A 268 3.00 -16.49 -3.75
N GLY A 269 1.82 -16.79 -4.30
CA GLY A 269 0.54 -16.24 -3.85
C GLY A 269 0.32 -14.78 -4.29
N VAL A 270 1.10 -14.28 -5.26
CA VAL A 270 0.87 -12.98 -5.90
C VAL A 270 0.51 -13.20 -7.36
N THR A 271 -0.58 -12.59 -7.82
CA THR A 271 -1.04 -12.63 -9.22
C THR A 271 -1.32 -11.22 -9.73
N ILE A 272 -1.14 -11.01 -11.04
CA ILE A 272 -1.41 -9.71 -11.68
C ILE A 272 -2.26 -9.93 -12.93
N HIS A 273 -3.38 -9.21 -13.03
CA HIS A 273 -4.23 -9.11 -14.21
C HIS A 273 -3.95 -7.78 -14.92
N ARG A 274 -3.35 -7.87 -16.11
CA ARG A 274 -2.96 -6.71 -16.93
C ARG A 274 -4.07 -6.35 -17.92
N TYR A 275 -4.24 -5.05 -18.14
CA TYR A 275 -5.18 -4.47 -19.09
C TYR A 275 -4.53 -3.30 -19.84
#